data_AF-A0A260M673-F1
#
_entry.id   AF-A0A260M673-F1
#
_cell.length_a   1.000
_cell.length_b   1.000
_cell.length_c   1.000
_cell.angle_alpha   90.00
_cell.angle_beta   90.00
_cell.angle_gamma   90.00
#
_symmetry.space_group_name_H-M   'P 1'
#
loop_
_entity.id
_entity.type
_entity.pdbx_description
1 polymer ?
#
loop_
_entity_poly.entity_id
_entity_poly.type
_entity_poly.pdbx_seq_one_letter_code
_entity_poly.pdbx_strand_id
1 'polypeptide(L)'
;MSSSAGLCRFWLIGLVVVLTASCSSFEPGERRSMNEEEVSRGLQDIAFDVPSGFEFVQAFTHTEFVGQPAWRARFDAPSEAGDDTAVSAANPSYPPLQPVTCAAASTSNWTALGLTCEPEMLSTSRPTRGTADPVTVLLTRNTRQSSLFIYSQGH
;
A
#
# COMPACT_ATOMS: atom_id res chain seq x y z
N MET A 1 47.98 9.03 -63.76
CA MET A 1 46.82 9.94 -63.93
C MET A 1 45.81 9.60 -62.86
N SER A 2 45.33 10.64 -62.18
CA SER A 2 44.15 10.76 -61.32
C SER A 2 44.03 9.91 -60.03
N SER A 3 44.08 10.68 -58.95
CA SER A 3 43.46 10.49 -57.63
C SER A 3 41.96 10.19 -57.72
N SER A 4 41.43 9.40 -56.78
CA SER A 4 40.32 9.81 -55.92
C SER A 4 40.04 8.79 -54.80
N ALA A 5 40.02 9.33 -53.58
CA ALA A 5 39.69 8.68 -52.33
C ALA A 5 38.19 8.38 -52.19
N GLY A 6 37.83 7.37 -51.38
CA GLY A 6 36.45 7.04 -51.06
C GLY A 6 36.31 6.15 -49.84
N LEU A 7 36.29 6.80 -48.66
CA LEU A 7 35.53 6.45 -47.45
C LEU A 7 35.84 5.14 -46.70
N CYS A 8 36.52 5.33 -45.56
CA CYS A 8 36.40 4.54 -44.35
C CYS A 8 34.94 4.23 -43.99
N ARG A 9 34.66 3.00 -43.58
CA ARG A 9 33.76 2.77 -42.43
C ARG A 9 34.09 1.44 -41.76
N PHE A 10 34.63 1.61 -40.55
CA PHE A 10 34.92 0.58 -39.57
C PHE A 10 33.70 -0.30 -39.33
N TRP A 11 33.87 -1.61 -39.49
CA TRP A 11 32.97 -2.62 -38.95
C TRP A 11 33.08 -2.59 -37.42
N LEU A 12 32.23 -1.79 -36.77
CA LEU A 12 31.95 -1.91 -35.34
C LEU A 12 30.94 -3.04 -35.19
N ILE A 13 31.41 -4.16 -34.64
CA ILE A 13 30.58 -5.27 -34.18
C ILE A 13 29.74 -4.74 -33.02
N GLY A 14 28.49 -4.35 -33.33
CA GLY A 14 27.51 -3.91 -32.35
C GLY A 14 26.96 -5.12 -31.59
N LEU A 15 27.36 -5.23 -30.32
CA LEU A 15 26.76 -6.13 -29.35
C LEU A 15 25.32 -5.69 -29.09
N VAL A 16 24.35 -6.31 -29.77
CA VAL A 16 22.92 -6.11 -29.50
C VAL A 16 22.59 -6.88 -28.23
N VAL A 17 22.60 -6.18 -27.09
CA VAL A 17 22.00 -6.67 -25.85
C VAL A 17 20.48 -6.60 -26.04
N VAL A 18 19.88 -7.74 -26.39
CA VAL A 18 18.42 -7.91 -26.36
C VAL A 18 18.02 -7.91 -24.89
N LEU A 19 17.64 -6.75 -24.37
CA LEU A 19 16.92 -6.63 -23.11
C LEU A 19 15.55 -7.30 -23.31
N THR A 20 15.45 -8.57 -22.92
CA THR A 20 14.17 -9.25 -22.80
C THR A 20 13.37 -8.53 -21.71
N ALA A 21 12.42 -7.69 -22.13
CA ALA A 21 11.39 -7.20 -21.25
C ALA A 21 10.59 -8.41 -20.75
N SER A 22 10.85 -8.84 -19.52
CA SER A 22 10.00 -9.79 -18.81
C SER A 22 8.67 -9.09 -18.53
N CYS A 23 7.73 -9.17 -19.47
CA CYS A 23 6.33 -8.90 -19.17
C CYS A 23 5.86 -10.00 -18.22
N SER A 24 5.95 -9.75 -16.90
CA SER A 24 5.25 -10.55 -15.91
C SER A 24 3.75 -10.33 -16.12
N SER A 25 3.13 -11.23 -16.90
CA SER A 25 1.69 -11.34 -16.99
C SER A 25 1.19 -11.78 -15.62
N PHE A 26 0.70 -10.84 -14.82
CA PHE A 26 0.09 -11.17 -13.53
C PHE A 26 -1.21 -11.91 -13.80
N GLU A 27 -1.37 -13.10 -13.21
CA GLU A 27 -2.62 -13.85 -13.26
C GLU A 27 -3.64 -13.17 -12.33
N PRO A 28 -4.87 -12.90 -12.79
CA PRO A 28 -5.95 -12.42 -11.94
C PRO A 28 -6.17 -13.37 -10.76
N GLY A 29 -6.29 -12.83 -9.55
CA GLY A 29 -6.47 -13.60 -8.31
C GLY A 29 -5.19 -13.96 -7.57
N GLU A 30 -4.00 -13.53 -8.00
CA GLU A 30 -2.80 -13.68 -7.17
C GLU A 30 -2.66 -12.53 -6.16
N ARG A 31 -2.30 -12.86 -4.91
CA ARG A 31 -1.93 -11.85 -3.91
C ARG A 31 -0.50 -11.42 -4.18
N ARG A 32 -0.29 -10.12 -4.37
CA ARG A 32 1.04 -9.53 -4.59
C ARG A 32 1.44 -8.67 -3.40
N SER A 33 2.71 -8.74 -2.98
CA SER A 33 3.27 -7.77 -2.03
C SER A 33 3.41 -6.40 -2.67
N MET A 34 3.17 -5.35 -1.91
CA MET A 34 3.42 -3.97 -2.31
C MET A 34 4.65 -3.43 -1.61
N ASN A 35 5.42 -2.61 -2.30
CA ASN A 35 6.51 -1.85 -1.69
C ASN A 35 5.99 -0.51 -1.11
N GLU A 36 6.87 0.22 -0.41
CA GLU A 36 6.50 1.47 0.26
C GLU A 36 6.06 2.57 -0.72
N GLU A 37 6.63 2.65 -1.92
CA GLU A 37 6.23 3.64 -2.91
C GLU A 37 4.84 3.35 -3.51
N GLU A 38 4.49 2.08 -3.66
CA GLU A 38 3.15 1.64 -4.07
C GLU A 38 2.10 1.97 -3.00
N VAL A 39 2.41 1.70 -1.73
CA VAL A 39 1.51 2.01 -0.62
C VAL A 39 1.36 3.52 -0.46
N SER A 40 2.45 4.29 -0.60
CA SER A 40 2.41 5.76 -0.55
C SER A 40 1.48 6.35 -1.60
N ARG A 41 1.45 5.78 -2.81
CA ARG A 41 0.47 6.17 -3.84
C ARG A 41 -0.96 5.81 -3.45
N GLY A 42 -1.17 4.58 -2.96
CA GLY A 42 -2.48 4.15 -2.47
C GLY A 42 -3.03 5.05 -1.36
N LEU A 43 -2.18 5.49 -0.43
CA LEU A 43 -2.51 6.43 0.65
C LEU A 43 -2.94 7.81 0.11
N GLN A 44 -2.24 8.32 -0.90
CA GLN A 44 -2.61 9.57 -1.58
C GLN A 44 -3.97 9.46 -2.27
N ASP A 45 -4.24 8.33 -2.94
CA ASP A 45 -5.51 8.10 -3.65
C ASP A 45 -6.71 8.08 -2.68
N ILE A 46 -6.50 7.58 -1.47
CA ILE A 46 -7.52 7.60 -0.42
C ILE A 46 -7.46 8.85 0.45
N ALA A 47 -6.56 9.80 0.19
CA ALA A 47 -6.35 10.99 1.02
C ALA A 47 -6.24 10.64 2.51
N PHE A 48 -5.38 9.65 2.83
CA PHE A 48 -5.08 9.24 4.20
C PHE A 48 -3.60 9.47 4.50
N ASP A 49 -3.32 10.22 5.56
CA ASP A 49 -1.99 10.52 6.04
C ASP A 49 -1.66 9.61 7.24
N VAL A 50 -0.57 8.84 7.12
CA VAL A 50 -0.05 8.03 8.22
C VAL A 50 0.73 8.96 9.17
N PRO A 51 0.38 9.05 10.47
CA PRO A 51 1.08 9.93 11.40
C PRO A 51 2.56 9.59 11.56
N SER A 52 3.37 10.60 11.88
CA SER A 52 4.79 10.41 12.19
C SER A 52 4.99 9.39 13.32
N GLY A 53 5.98 8.52 13.18
CA GLY A 53 6.30 7.47 14.15
C GLY A 53 5.75 6.09 13.78
N PHE A 54 4.82 6.01 12.84
CA PHE A 54 4.42 4.77 12.20
C PHE A 54 5.36 4.44 11.03
N GLU A 55 5.96 3.26 11.09
CA GLU A 55 6.84 2.73 10.05
C GLU A 55 6.14 1.67 9.21
N PHE A 56 6.40 1.66 7.90
CA PHE A 56 5.86 0.66 7.00
C PHE A 56 6.39 -0.74 7.33
N VAL A 57 5.49 -1.71 7.49
CA VAL A 57 5.87 -3.11 7.76
C VAL A 57 5.62 -3.98 6.55
N GLN A 58 4.39 -3.96 6.04
CA GLN A 58 3.99 -4.80 4.92
C GLN A 58 2.69 -4.31 4.29
N ALA A 59 2.52 -4.63 3.02
CA ALA A 59 1.26 -4.43 2.30
C ALA A 59 1.07 -5.49 1.22
N PHE A 60 -0.20 -5.71 0.88
CA PHE A 60 -0.61 -6.63 -0.16
C PHE A 60 -1.71 -6.02 -0.99
N THR A 61 -1.68 -6.29 -2.29
CA THR A 61 -2.78 -6.04 -3.20
C THR A 61 -3.31 -7.34 -3.79
N HIS A 62 -4.56 -7.32 -4.20
CA HIS A 62 -5.20 -8.42 -4.90
C HIS A 62 -5.98 -7.86 -6.09
N THR A 63 -5.60 -8.29 -7.30
CA THR A 63 -6.24 -7.84 -8.54
C THR A 63 -7.16 -8.95 -9.04
N GLU A 64 -8.47 -8.77 -8.95
CA GLU A 64 -9.45 -9.75 -9.45
C GLU A 64 -10.03 -9.36 -10.82
N PHE A 65 -10.13 -8.06 -11.15
CA PHE A 65 -10.74 -7.56 -12.39
C PHE A 65 -10.13 -6.21 -12.86
N VAL A 66 -10.63 -5.66 -13.99
CA VAL A 66 -10.33 -4.29 -14.46
C VAL A 66 -10.94 -3.27 -13.49
N GLY A 67 -10.09 -2.48 -12.84
CA GLY A 67 -10.49 -1.53 -11.80
C GLY A 67 -9.30 -1.13 -10.92
N GLN A 68 -9.56 -0.37 -9.86
CA GLN A 68 -8.54 -0.13 -8.82
C GLN A 68 -8.52 -1.34 -7.89
N PRO A 69 -7.38 -2.05 -7.75
CA PRO A 69 -7.35 -3.28 -6.98
C PRO A 69 -7.45 -2.99 -5.48
N ALA A 70 -8.12 -3.88 -4.75
CA ALA A 70 -8.11 -3.84 -3.30
C ALA A 70 -6.67 -3.94 -2.78
N TRP A 71 -6.36 -3.19 -1.72
CA TRP A 71 -5.07 -3.27 -1.07
C TRP A 71 -5.19 -3.07 0.43
N ARG A 72 -4.20 -3.58 1.15
CA ARG A 72 -4.11 -3.48 2.59
C ARG A 72 -2.68 -3.27 3.03
N ALA A 73 -2.48 -2.48 4.06
CA ALA A 73 -1.16 -2.20 4.63
C ALA A 73 -1.19 -2.23 6.16
N ARG A 74 -0.04 -2.53 6.74
CA ARG A 74 0.24 -2.42 8.17
C ARG A 74 1.43 -1.49 8.38
N PHE A 75 1.26 -0.60 9.34
CA PHE A 75 2.30 0.25 9.88
C PHE A 75 2.39 0.05 11.38
N ASP A 76 3.58 0.16 11.94
CA ASP A 76 3.84 -0.07 13.35
C ASP A 76 4.56 1.12 13.98
N ALA A 77 4.22 1.44 15.23
CA ALA A 77 4.85 2.48 16.02
C ALA A 77 5.06 1.98 17.46
N PRO A 78 6.01 2.55 18.22
CA PRO A 78 6.03 2.42 19.68
C PRO A 78 4.67 2.80 20.28
N SER A 79 4.27 2.19 21.40
CA SER A 79 2.95 2.42 22.01
C SER A 79 2.73 3.88 22.39
N GLU A 80 3.79 4.60 22.77
CA GLU A 80 3.78 6.03 23.08
C GLU A 80 3.59 6.95 21.87
N ALA A 81 3.87 6.45 20.66
CA ALA A 81 3.78 7.23 19.42
C ALA A 81 2.46 7.01 18.67
N GLY A 82 1.80 5.86 18.86
CA GLY A 82 0.55 5.54 18.19
C GLY A 82 -0.69 6.08 18.89
N ASP A 83 -0.82 7.41 18.98
CA ASP A 83 -1.97 8.13 19.55
C ASP A 83 -3.15 8.22 18.56
N ASP A 84 -4.36 7.88 19.02
CA ASP A 84 -5.61 7.99 18.26
C ASP A 84 -5.98 9.44 17.95
N THR A 85 -5.57 10.38 18.81
CA THR A 85 -5.69 11.82 18.57
C THR A 85 -4.81 12.23 17.38
N ALA A 86 -3.59 11.71 17.28
CA ALA A 86 -2.68 11.99 16.18
C ALA A 86 -3.22 11.42 14.85
N VAL A 87 -3.75 10.19 14.85
CA VAL A 87 -4.40 9.60 13.68
C VAL A 87 -5.60 10.44 13.22
N SER A 88 -6.45 10.86 14.16
CA SER A 88 -7.64 11.66 13.85
C SER A 88 -7.28 13.07 13.37
N ALA A 89 -6.26 13.69 13.96
CA ALA A 89 -5.79 15.03 13.58
C ALA A 89 -5.14 15.06 12.18
N ALA A 90 -4.40 14.02 11.82
CA ALA A 90 -3.83 13.86 10.48
C ALA A 90 -4.93 13.61 9.43
N ASN A 91 -6.07 13.04 9.82
CA ASN A 91 -7.12 12.58 8.89
C ASN A 91 -8.50 13.20 9.18
N PRO A 92 -8.66 14.53 9.14
CA PRO A 92 -9.91 15.21 9.54
C PRO A 92 -11.10 14.92 8.60
N SER A 93 -10.84 14.36 7.41
CA SER A 93 -11.88 13.97 6.46
C SER A 93 -12.53 12.61 6.79
N TYR A 94 -11.93 11.85 7.70
CA TYR A 94 -12.43 10.56 8.18
C TYR A 94 -13.32 10.76 9.42
N PRO A 95 -14.34 9.93 9.63
CA PRO A 95 -15.07 9.91 10.89
C PRO A 95 -14.13 9.64 12.08
N PRO A 96 -14.47 10.11 13.29
CA PRO A 96 -13.68 9.81 14.48
C PRO A 96 -13.55 8.31 14.72
N LEU A 97 -12.36 7.88 15.16
CA LEU A 97 -12.09 6.50 15.58
C LEU A 97 -13.08 6.05 16.67
N GLN A 98 -13.67 4.87 16.49
CA GLN A 98 -14.62 4.27 17.43
C GLN A 98 -14.11 2.92 17.96
N PRO A 99 -14.36 2.57 19.23
CA PRO A 99 -14.01 1.26 19.76
C PRO A 99 -14.60 0.11 18.95
N VAL A 100 -13.80 -0.93 18.72
CA VAL A 100 -14.23 -2.14 18.01
C VAL A 100 -13.82 -3.39 18.78
N THR A 101 -14.67 -4.42 18.76
CA THR A 101 -14.39 -5.69 19.44
C THR A 101 -13.45 -6.56 18.62
N CYS A 102 -12.72 -7.47 19.28
CA CYS A 102 -11.88 -8.49 18.62
C CYS A 102 -12.66 -9.25 17.54
N ALA A 103 -13.90 -9.65 17.82
CA ALA A 103 -14.74 -10.36 16.87
C ALA A 103 -15.02 -9.54 15.60
N ALA A 104 -15.31 -8.24 15.74
CA ALA A 104 -15.57 -7.35 14.61
C ALA A 104 -14.28 -6.99 13.83
N ALA A 105 -13.13 -6.93 14.51
CA ALA A 105 -11.83 -6.67 13.89
C ALA A 105 -11.13 -7.94 13.37
N SER A 106 -11.63 -9.15 13.63
CA SER A 106 -10.97 -10.40 13.17
C SER A 106 -11.40 -10.79 11.75
N THR A 107 -11.35 -9.84 10.81
CA THR A 107 -11.65 -10.12 9.40
C THR A 107 -10.45 -10.76 8.70
N SER A 108 -10.70 -11.46 7.58
CA SER A 108 -9.65 -12.02 6.72
C SER A 108 -8.68 -10.97 6.18
N ASN A 109 -9.10 -9.69 6.15
CA ASN A 109 -8.26 -8.58 5.71
C ASN A 109 -7.13 -8.32 6.69
N TRP A 110 -7.44 -8.31 7.99
CA TRP A 110 -6.50 -7.95 9.04
C TRP A 110 -5.62 -9.10 9.50
N THR A 111 -6.17 -10.31 9.59
CA THR A 111 -5.40 -11.50 9.97
C THR A 111 -4.28 -11.83 8.98
N ALA A 112 -4.48 -11.52 7.70
CA ALA A 112 -3.43 -11.67 6.69
C ALA A 112 -2.29 -10.63 6.82
N LEU A 113 -2.50 -9.54 7.57
CA LEU A 113 -1.46 -8.59 7.97
C LEU A 113 -0.88 -8.90 9.37
N GLY A 114 -1.23 -10.07 9.92
CA GLY A 114 -0.78 -10.50 11.25
C GLY A 114 -1.46 -9.76 12.40
N LEU A 115 -2.71 -9.29 12.21
CA LEU A 115 -3.49 -8.73 13.31
C LEU A 115 -3.59 -9.75 14.45
N THR A 116 -3.24 -9.31 15.64
CA THR A 116 -3.58 -9.96 16.91
C THR A 116 -4.55 -9.05 17.64
N CYS A 117 -5.54 -9.64 18.34
CA CYS A 117 -6.47 -8.84 19.12
C CYS A 117 -5.77 -8.21 20.31
N GLU A 118 -5.93 -6.91 20.45
CA GLU A 118 -5.33 -6.12 21.52
C GLU A 118 -6.40 -5.52 22.45
N PRO A 119 -6.03 -5.10 23.67
CA PRO A 119 -6.96 -4.48 24.61
C PRO A 119 -7.60 -3.21 24.05
N GLU A 120 -6.82 -2.40 23.34
CA GLU A 120 -7.30 -1.19 22.68
C GLU A 120 -7.34 -1.42 21.18
N MET A 121 -8.55 -1.35 20.63
CA MET A 121 -8.76 -1.39 19.19
C MET A 121 -9.83 -0.37 18.79
N LEU A 122 -9.47 0.48 17.86
CA LEU A 122 -10.32 1.54 17.33
C LEU A 122 -10.41 1.42 15.83
N SER A 123 -11.57 1.71 15.26
CA SER A 123 -11.80 1.65 13.81
C SER A 123 -12.48 2.91 13.32
N THR A 124 -12.14 3.31 12.11
CA THR A 124 -12.89 4.28 11.34
C THR A 124 -13.08 3.77 9.93
N SER A 125 -14.17 4.16 9.30
CA SER A 125 -14.41 3.83 7.89
C SER A 125 -14.98 5.03 7.17
N ARG A 126 -14.54 5.18 5.91
CA ARG A 126 -15.10 6.16 5.01
C ARG A 126 -15.83 5.41 3.89
N PRO A 127 -17.15 5.62 3.72
CA PRO A 127 -17.88 5.00 2.63
C PRO A 127 -17.40 5.57 1.29
N THR A 128 -17.76 4.89 0.19
CA THR A 128 -17.52 5.37 -1.17
C THR A 128 -17.97 6.82 -1.30
N ARG A 129 -17.08 7.70 -1.79
CA ARG A 129 -17.39 9.09 -2.13
C ARG A 129 -17.00 9.35 -3.57
N GLY A 130 -17.97 9.38 -4.47
CA GLY A 130 -17.71 9.51 -5.90
C GLY A 130 -16.95 8.30 -6.42
N THR A 131 -15.74 8.51 -6.92
CA THR A 131 -14.84 7.47 -7.44
C THR A 131 -13.83 6.94 -6.40
N ALA A 132 -13.88 7.42 -5.16
CA ALA A 132 -12.97 6.98 -4.10
C ALA A 132 -13.46 5.69 -3.45
N ASP A 133 -12.54 4.74 -3.27
CA ASP A 133 -12.79 3.45 -2.63
C ASP A 133 -13.38 3.59 -1.21
N PRO A 134 -14.23 2.63 -0.79
CA PRO A 134 -14.46 2.39 0.63
C PRO A 134 -13.14 2.07 1.33
N VAL A 135 -12.89 2.77 2.43
CA VAL A 135 -11.70 2.56 3.25
C VAL A 135 -12.10 2.22 4.67
N THR A 136 -11.43 1.22 5.23
CA THR A 136 -11.47 0.93 6.66
C THR A 136 -10.07 1.05 7.24
N VAL A 137 -9.96 1.68 8.40
CA VAL A 137 -8.72 1.82 9.15
C VAL A 137 -8.95 1.25 10.54
N LEU A 138 -8.02 0.43 11.01
CA LEU A 138 -8.01 -0.17 12.34
C LEU A 138 -6.71 0.25 13.04
N LEU A 139 -6.82 0.91 14.18
CA LEU A 139 -5.72 1.17 15.09
C LEU A 139 -5.80 0.16 16.23
N THR A 140 -4.72 -0.55 16.49
CA THR A 140 -4.57 -1.36 17.70
C THR A 140 -3.44 -0.81 18.58
N ARG A 141 -3.57 -0.96 19.88
CA ARG A 141 -2.55 -0.56 20.84
C ARG A 141 -2.46 -1.56 21.99
N ASN A 142 -1.23 -1.89 22.36
CA ASN A 142 -0.90 -2.61 23.58
C ASN A 142 0.22 -1.87 24.33
N THR A 143 0.74 -2.49 25.39
CA THR A 143 1.78 -1.84 26.23
C THR A 143 3.12 -1.65 25.52
N ARG A 144 3.35 -2.29 24.38
CA ARG A 144 4.63 -2.30 23.65
C ARG A 144 4.56 -1.60 22.31
N GLN A 145 3.43 -1.66 21.63
CA GLN A 145 3.32 -1.29 20.23
C GLN A 145 1.92 -0.77 19.92
N SER A 146 1.86 0.13 18.95
CA SER A 146 0.66 0.48 18.20
C SER A 146 0.79 0.02 16.76
N SER A 147 -0.29 -0.51 16.19
CA SER A 147 -0.33 -0.91 14.79
C SER A 147 -1.50 -0.24 14.09
N LEU A 148 -1.24 0.34 12.93
CA LEU A 148 -2.23 0.93 12.05
C LEU A 148 -2.41 0.04 10.84
N PHE A 149 -3.61 -0.49 10.68
CA PHE A 149 -4.02 -1.30 9.55
C PHE A 149 -4.95 -0.48 8.67
N ILE A 150 -4.69 -0.51 7.36
CA ILE A 150 -5.48 0.21 6.37
C ILE A 150 -5.93 -0.79 5.32
N TYR A 151 -7.19 -0.69 4.91
CA TYR A 151 -7.77 -1.50 3.84
C TYR A 151 -8.58 -0.61 2.91
N SER A 152 -8.17 -0.57 1.63
CA SER A 152 -8.95 0.00 0.53
C SER A 152 -9.63 -1.14 -0.22
N GLN A 153 -10.95 -1.06 -0.38
CA GLN A 153 -11.74 -2.15 -1.00
C GLN A 153 -11.56 -2.27 -2.51
N GLY A 154 -11.00 -1.26 -3.19
CA GLY A 154 -11.01 -1.20 -4.65
C GLY A 154 -12.42 -1.04 -5.24
N HIS A 155 -12.49 -0.87 -6.56
CA HIS A 155 -13.73 -0.84 -7.35
C HIS A 155 -13.50 -1.17 -8.83
#